data_AF-A0A091K8G5-F1
#
_entry.id   AF-A0A091K8G5-F1
#
_cell.length_a   1.000
_cell.length_b   1.000
_cell.length_c   1.000
_cell.angle_alpha   90.00
_cell.angle_beta   90.00
_cell.angle_gamma   90.00
#
_symmetry.space_group_name_H-M   'P 1'
#
loop_
_entity.id
_entity.type
_entity.pdbx_description
1 polymer ?
#
loop_
_entity_poly.entity_id
_entity_poly.type
_entity_poly.pdbx_seq_one_letter_code
_entity_poly.pdbx_strand_id
1 'polypeptide(L)'
;QGIEKYVTADTEEARLNQEKYPRPLNVIEGPLMNGMKIVGDLFGAGKMFLPQVIKSARVMKKAVGHLIPYMEKEREERRATRGSTEEEARYSPFNLCYWFNFQDPYNGTIVLATVKGDVHDIGKNIVGVVLGCNNFRVIDLGVMTPCDKILKAAVENKADIIGLSGLITPSLDEMIFVAKEMERLAIKIPLLIGGATTSKTHTAVKIAPRYSAPVIHVLDASKSVVVCSQLLDKSVKDDFFEEILEEYEEIRQEHYESLKERRYLSLQQARRKGFHNDWLSGYKPVKPKFIGTKVFEDYDLQRLVEYIDWKPFFDVWQLRGKYPNRGFPKVFNDKSVGEEAKRVYNDAQNLLQKLIDQKKLQARGVVGFWPAQSVQDDIHLYAVEEVVGSSQPVATFYGLRQQAEKDSACTDPYYCLSDFIAPLDSGICDYLGLFAVACFGVDELCNEFRKQDDEYSIIMVKALGDRLAEAFAEELHERVRREFWAYCSTEQLELSDLRRIKYEGIRPAPGYPSQPDHTEKLTMWKLANIEETTGIGLTESLAMVPASAVSGLYFSNPKSKYFAVGKICKDQVEDYALRKNLSVAEVEK
;
A
#
# COMPACT_ATOMS: atom_id res chain seq x y z
N GLN A 1 -9.18 -22.22 -15.12
CA GLN A 1 -8.01 -23.14 -15.16
C GLN A 1 -6.78 -22.52 -15.81
N GLY A 2 -6.92 -21.59 -16.77
CA GLY A 2 -5.78 -20.81 -17.29
C GLY A 2 -4.74 -21.65 -18.04
N ILE A 3 -5.19 -22.51 -18.95
CA ILE A 3 -4.30 -23.43 -19.69
C ILE A 3 -3.69 -22.71 -20.91
N GLU A 4 -2.40 -22.41 -20.86
CA GLU A 4 -1.69 -21.71 -21.93
C GLU A 4 -1.14 -22.60 -23.04
N LYS A 5 -1.12 -23.92 -22.84
CA LYS A 5 -0.40 -24.87 -23.70
C LYS A 5 -0.95 -24.89 -25.13
N TYR A 6 -2.27 -24.81 -25.28
CA TYR A 6 -2.96 -24.96 -26.57
C TYR A 6 -3.53 -23.64 -27.12
N VAL A 7 -3.49 -22.55 -26.35
CA VAL A 7 -4.20 -21.31 -26.67
C VAL A 7 -3.87 -20.76 -28.05
N THR A 8 -2.60 -20.79 -28.48
CA THR A 8 -2.20 -20.28 -29.80
C THR A 8 -2.79 -21.13 -30.93
N ALA A 9 -2.76 -22.46 -30.77
CA ALA A 9 -3.32 -23.38 -31.76
C ALA A 9 -4.86 -23.26 -31.83
N ASP A 10 -5.53 -23.24 -30.67
CA ASP A 10 -6.98 -23.10 -30.57
C ASP A 10 -7.46 -21.76 -31.13
N THR A 11 -6.70 -20.68 -30.87
CA THR A 11 -7.00 -19.34 -31.40
C THR A 11 -6.82 -19.29 -32.92
N GLU A 12 -5.80 -19.95 -33.46
CA GLU A 12 -5.58 -20.04 -34.90
C GLU A 12 -6.66 -20.86 -35.59
N GLU A 13 -7.08 -21.99 -35.00
CA GLU A 13 -8.19 -22.79 -35.51
C GLU A 13 -9.49 -21.97 -35.54
N ALA A 14 -9.79 -21.24 -34.45
CA ALA A 14 -10.94 -20.34 -34.40
C ALA A 14 -10.84 -19.23 -35.45
N ARG A 15 -9.66 -18.65 -35.67
CA ARG A 15 -9.43 -17.61 -36.69
C ARG A 15 -9.62 -18.14 -38.11
N LEU A 16 -9.24 -19.38 -38.39
CA LEU A 16 -9.42 -20.02 -39.69
C LEU A 16 -10.87 -20.42 -39.98
N ASN A 17 -11.70 -20.58 -38.94
CA ASN A 17 -13.13 -20.85 -39.07
C ASN A 17 -13.91 -19.57 -39.43
N GLN A 18 -13.77 -19.13 -40.67
CA GLN A 18 -14.41 -17.91 -41.20
C GLN A 18 -15.95 -18.01 -41.27
N GLU A 19 -16.51 -19.22 -41.28
CA GLU A 19 -17.96 -19.40 -41.23
C GLU A 19 -18.53 -18.96 -39.88
N LYS A 20 -17.85 -19.32 -38.78
CA LYS A 20 -18.29 -19.00 -37.42
C LYS A 20 -17.75 -17.66 -36.91
N TYR A 21 -16.54 -17.30 -37.33
CA TYR A 21 -15.84 -16.08 -36.94
C TYR A 21 -15.33 -15.35 -38.19
N PRO A 22 -16.21 -14.58 -38.87
CA PRO A 22 -15.87 -13.93 -40.15
C PRO A 22 -14.67 -12.98 -40.07
N ARG A 23 -14.37 -12.46 -38.89
CA ARG A 23 -13.24 -11.56 -38.64
C ARG A 23 -12.42 -12.05 -37.44
N PRO A 24 -11.10 -11.82 -37.42
CA PRO A 24 -10.26 -12.07 -36.24
C PRO A 24 -10.82 -11.45 -34.96
N LEU A 25 -11.41 -10.25 -35.05
CA LEU A 25 -12.07 -9.59 -33.91
C LEU A 25 -13.22 -10.42 -33.31
N ASN A 26 -13.95 -11.20 -34.12
CA ASN A 26 -15.05 -12.04 -33.62
C ASN A 26 -14.57 -13.20 -32.74
N VAL A 27 -13.31 -13.62 -32.87
CA VAL A 27 -12.69 -14.59 -31.95
C VAL A 27 -12.51 -13.95 -30.55
N ILE A 28 -12.22 -12.65 -30.50
CA ILE A 28 -12.14 -11.90 -29.24
C ILE A 28 -13.54 -11.72 -28.66
N GLU A 29 -14.44 -11.07 -29.40
CA GLU A 29 -15.80 -10.73 -28.96
C GLU A 29 -16.68 -11.96 -28.66
N GLY A 30 -16.37 -13.10 -29.28
CA GLY A 30 -17.10 -14.35 -29.09
C GLY A 30 -16.46 -15.25 -28.02
N PRO A 31 -15.70 -16.28 -28.40
CA PRO A 31 -15.25 -17.33 -27.49
C PRO A 31 -14.35 -16.83 -26.36
N LEU A 32 -13.44 -15.88 -26.62
CA LEU A 32 -12.54 -15.36 -25.58
C LEU A 32 -13.32 -14.55 -24.53
N MET A 33 -14.15 -13.61 -24.96
CA MET A 33 -14.98 -12.82 -24.04
C MET A 33 -16.00 -13.66 -23.28
N ASN A 34 -16.60 -14.68 -23.92
CA ASN A 34 -17.46 -15.63 -23.22
C ASN A 34 -16.72 -16.40 -22.12
N GLY A 35 -15.47 -16.80 -22.37
CA GLY A 35 -14.62 -17.43 -21.36
C GLY A 35 -14.35 -16.50 -20.18
N MET A 36 -14.06 -15.23 -20.46
CA MET A 36 -13.80 -14.23 -19.42
C MET A 36 -15.05 -13.85 -18.63
N LYS A 37 -16.22 -13.84 -19.25
CA LYS A 37 -17.50 -13.68 -18.55
C LYS A 37 -17.72 -14.77 -17.51
N ILE A 38 -17.49 -16.04 -17.88
CA ILE A 38 -17.57 -17.17 -16.94
C ILE A 38 -16.57 -17.00 -15.79
N VAL A 39 -15.35 -16.53 -16.08
CA VAL A 39 -14.34 -16.22 -15.04
C VAL A 39 -14.84 -15.14 -14.09
N GLY A 40 -15.43 -14.06 -14.61
CA GLY A 40 -16.05 -12.99 -13.82
C GLY A 40 -17.18 -13.51 -12.93
N ASP A 41 -18.10 -14.29 -13.49
CA ASP A 41 -19.24 -14.87 -12.77
C ASP A 41 -18.77 -15.81 -11.64
N LEU A 42 -17.76 -16.65 -11.90
CA LEU A 42 -17.19 -17.55 -10.90
C LEU A 42 -16.43 -16.79 -9.81
N PHE A 43 -15.73 -15.71 -10.15
CA PHE A 43 -15.05 -14.85 -9.19
C PHE A 43 -16.05 -14.11 -8.30
N GLY A 44 -17.10 -13.52 -8.89
CA GLY A 44 -18.19 -12.88 -8.15
C GLY A 44 -18.96 -13.84 -7.24
N ALA A 45 -19.11 -15.10 -7.66
CA ALA A 45 -19.72 -16.16 -6.84
C ALA A 45 -18.78 -16.79 -5.80
N GLY A 46 -17.53 -16.35 -5.69
CA GLY A 46 -16.53 -16.90 -4.77
C GLY A 46 -16.10 -18.34 -5.08
N LYS A 47 -16.28 -18.79 -6.33
CA LYS A 47 -15.91 -20.12 -6.83
C LYS A 47 -14.57 -20.12 -7.58
N MET A 48 -14.12 -18.94 -8.02
CA MET A 48 -12.77 -18.68 -8.50
C MET A 48 -12.11 -17.63 -7.62
N PHE A 49 -10.79 -17.69 -7.52
CA PHE A 49 -9.99 -16.75 -6.74
C PHE A 49 -9.00 -16.01 -7.62
N LEU A 50 -8.46 -14.91 -7.11
CA LEU A 50 -7.57 -14.01 -7.84
C LEU A 50 -6.40 -14.71 -8.56
N PRO A 51 -5.69 -15.70 -7.97
CA PRO A 51 -4.64 -16.44 -8.68
C PRO A 51 -5.11 -17.07 -9.99
N GLN A 52 -6.33 -17.61 -9.98
CA GLN A 52 -6.92 -18.26 -11.15
C GLN A 52 -7.41 -17.24 -12.16
N VAL A 53 -7.95 -16.09 -11.70
CA VAL A 53 -8.38 -14.98 -12.56
C VAL A 53 -7.19 -14.45 -13.36
N ILE A 54 -6.04 -14.21 -12.71
CA ILE A 54 -4.82 -13.74 -13.37
C ILE A 54 -4.32 -14.78 -14.38
N LYS A 55 -4.33 -16.08 -14.02
CA LYS A 55 -3.97 -17.16 -14.96
C LYS A 55 -4.89 -17.20 -16.18
N SER A 56 -6.20 -16.95 -16.01
CA SER A 56 -7.13 -16.83 -17.14
C SER A 56 -6.86 -15.59 -18.00
N ALA A 57 -6.57 -14.44 -17.36
CA ALA A 57 -6.21 -13.20 -18.06
C ALA A 57 -4.98 -13.38 -18.96
N ARG A 58 -3.97 -14.14 -18.48
CA ARG A 58 -2.78 -14.47 -19.27
C ARG A 58 -3.10 -15.28 -20.53
N VAL A 59 -4.00 -16.25 -20.43
CA VAL A 59 -4.48 -17.01 -21.60
C VAL A 59 -5.17 -16.07 -22.60
N MET A 60 -6.06 -15.20 -22.12
CA MET A 60 -6.74 -14.22 -22.98
C MET A 60 -5.73 -13.31 -23.70
N LYS A 61 -4.77 -12.73 -22.98
CA LYS A 61 -3.74 -11.87 -23.56
C LYS A 61 -2.91 -12.58 -24.62
N LYS A 62 -2.50 -13.83 -24.37
CA LYS A 62 -1.74 -14.63 -25.34
C LYS A 62 -2.55 -14.94 -26.60
N ALA A 63 -3.85 -15.20 -26.47
CA ALA A 63 -4.76 -15.36 -27.61
C ALA A 63 -4.89 -14.07 -28.43
N VAL A 64 -5.14 -12.94 -27.76
CA VAL A 64 -5.25 -11.62 -28.40
C VAL A 64 -3.93 -11.25 -29.09
N GLY A 65 -2.78 -11.48 -28.44
CA GLY A 65 -1.46 -11.25 -29.01
C GLY A 65 -1.23 -12.01 -30.32
N HIS A 66 -1.75 -13.23 -30.43
CA HIS A 66 -1.73 -14.01 -31.68
C HIS A 66 -2.62 -13.40 -32.78
N LEU A 67 -3.74 -12.78 -32.41
CA LEU A 67 -4.69 -12.17 -33.36
C LEU A 67 -4.25 -10.80 -33.88
N ILE A 68 -3.41 -10.06 -33.13
CA ILE A 68 -2.98 -8.68 -33.47
C ILE A 68 -2.47 -8.57 -34.93
N PRO A 69 -1.50 -9.38 -35.41
CA PRO A 69 -0.98 -9.22 -36.77
C PRO A 69 -2.05 -9.42 -37.85
N TYR A 70 -3.03 -10.29 -37.61
CA TYR A 70 -4.13 -10.54 -38.54
C TYR A 70 -5.15 -9.40 -38.55
N MET A 71 -5.43 -8.81 -37.38
CA MET A 71 -6.28 -7.63 -37.27
C MET A 71 -5.65 -6.41 -37.96
N GLU A 72 -4.33 -6.23 -37.83
CA GLU A 72 -3.58 -5.19 -38.52
C GLU A 72 -3.61 -5.39 -40.04
N LYS A 73 -3.38 -6.62 -40.52
CA LYS A 73 -3.45 -6.96 -41.95
C LYS A 73 -4.85 -6.74 -42.54
N GLU A 74 -5.91 -7.19 -41.86
CA GLU A 74 -7.29 -6.92 -42.30
C GLU A 74 -7.58 -5.41 -42.40
N ARG A 75 -7.02 -4.62 -41.47
CA ARG A 75 -7.16 -3.16 -41.48
C ARG A 75 -6.42 -2.52 -42.66
N GLU A 76 -5.23 -2.98 -43.00
CA GLU A 76 -4.47 -2.52 -44.17
C GLU A 76 -5.20 -2.87 -45.49
N GLU A 77 -5.73 -4.09 -45.60
CA GLU A 77 -6.49 -4.53 -46.79
C GLU A 77 -7.77 -3.71 -46.98
N ARG A 78 -8.48 -3.39 -45.89
CA ARG A 78 -9.65 -2.50 -45.93
C ARG A 78 -9.30 -1.05 -46.26
N ARG A 79 -8.14 -0.56 -45.82
CA ARG A 79 -7.62 0.76 -46.19
C ARG A 79 -7.21 0.82 -47.66
N ALA A 80 -6.68 -0.26 -48.21
CA ALA A 80 -6.34 -0.33 -49.64
C ALA A 80 -7.57 -0.39 -50.55
N THR A 81 -8.71 -0.91 -50.05
CA THR A 81 -9.97 -1.02 -50.81
C THR A 81 -10.89 0.20 -50.68
N ARG A 82 -10.76 1.01 -49.63
CA ARG A 82 -11.43 2.32 -49.49
C ARG A 82 -10.43 3.42 -49.82
N GLY A 83 -10.50 3.98 -51.03
CA GLY A 83 -9.59 5.02 -51.53
C GLY A 83 -9.29 6.14 -50.53
N SER A 84 -8.03 6.60 -50.56
CA SER A 84 -7.40 7.58 -49.68
C SER A 84 -8.11 8.93 -49.63
N THR A 85 -8.40 9.42 -48.43
CA THR A 85 -8.47 10.85 -48.11
C THR A 85 -7.35 11.19 -47.13
N GLU A 86 -6.50 12.14 -47.50
CA GLU A 86 -5.13 12.36 -47.01
C GLU A 86 -4.97 13.03 -45.62
N GLU A 87 -6.01 13.18 -44.80
CA GLU A 87 -5.87 13.94 -43.53
C GLU A 87 -5.40 13.14 -42.31
N GLU A 88 -5.11 11.87 -42.48
CA GLU A 88 -5.13 10.91 -41.38
C GLU A 88 -3.73 10.37 -41.02
N ALA A 89 -2.69 10.90 -41.66
CA ALA A 89 -1.29 10.53 -41.47
C ALA A 89 -0.57 11.46 -40.47
N ARG A 90 -0.90 11.33 -39.18
CA ARG A 90 0.02 11.70 -38.08
C ARG A 90 -0.40 11.00 -36.78
N TYR A 91 0.57 10.35 -36.14
CA TYR A 91 0.59 9.73 -34.80
C TYR A 91 0.51 8.19 -34.67
N SER A 92 1.72 7.62 -34.46
CA SER A 92 2.16 6.50 -33.60
C SER A 92 1.49 5.10 -33.66
N PRO A 93 2.26 3.98 -33.65
CA PRO A 93 1.74 2.62 -33.84
C PRO A 93 1.01 2.00 -32.62
N PHE A 94 0.81 2.73 -31.52
CA PHE A 94 0.33 2.14 -30.25
C PHE A 94 -1.15 2.40 -29.90
N ASN A 95 -1.95 2.95 -30.82
CA ASN A 95 -3.38 3.20 -30.59
C ASN A 95 -4.25 2.52 -31.67
N LEU A 96 -4.70 1.30 -31.39
CA LEU A 96 -5.57 0.51 -32.28
C LEU A 96 -7.01 1.07 -32.39
N CYS A 97 -7.39 2.05 -31.56
CA CYS A 97 -8.78 2.51 -31.39
C CYS A 97 -9.21 3.63 -32.37
N TYR A 98 -8.30 4.36 -33.01
CA TYR A 98 -8.65 5.68 -33.59
C TYR A 98 -9.38 5.69 -34.95
N TRP A 99 -9.83 4.56 -35.50
CA TRP A 99 -10.10 4.48 -36.96
C TRP A 99 -11.31 3.66 -37.42
N PHE A 100 -12.24 3.36 -36.52
CA PHE A 100 -13.54 2.85 -36.93
C PHE A 100 -14.63 3.65 -36.21
N ASN A 101 -15.55 4.25 -36.96
CA ASN A 101 -16.88 4.66 -36.46
C ASN A 101 -17.71 3.39 -36.17
N PHE A 102 -17.22 2.56 -35.25
CA PHE A 102 -17.90 1.44 -34.61
C PHE A 102 -17.71 1.63 -33.10
N GLN A 103 -18.72 1.24 -32.31
CA GLN A 103 -18.67 1.24 -30.85
C GLN A 103 -17.30 0.74 -30.35
N ASP A 104 -16.76 1.43 -29.35
CA ASP A 104 -15.56 0.98 -28.63
C ASP A 104 -15.77 -0.49 -28.23
N PRO A 105 -14.88 -1.43 -28.60
CA PRO A 105 -15.04 -2.85 -28.26
C PRO A 105 -14.99 -3.12 -26.75
N TYR A 106 -14.56 -2.13 -25.97
CA TYR A 106 -14.52 -2.20 -24.51
C TYR A 106 -15.81 -1.69 -23.88
N ASN A 107 -16.14 -2.22 -22.71
CA ASN A 107 -17.26 -1.75 -21.90
C ASN A 107 -17.03 -0.33 -21.34
N GLY A 108 -15.78 0.14 -21.35
CA GLY A 108 -15.35 1.48 -20.96
C GLY A 108 -13.84 1.57 -20.82
N THR A 109 -13.32 2.80 -20.85
CA THR A 109 -11.91 3.13 -20.66
C THR A 109 -11.67 3.70 -19.27
N ILE A 110 -10.70 3.14 -18.53
CA ILE A 110 -10.39 3.50 -17.16
C ILE A 110 -8.92 3.90 -17.06
N VAL A 111 -8.65 5.10 -16.54
CA VAL A 111 -7.29 5.51 -16.17
C VAL A 111 -7.07 5.21 -14.70
N LEU A 112 -6.05 4.40 -14.39
CA LEU A 112 -5.64 4.07 -13.03
C LEU A 112 -4.27 4.66 -12.70
N ALA A 113 -4.13 5.22 -11.51
CA ALA A 113 -2.86 5.76 -11.04
C ALA A 113 -2.69 5.59 -9.53
N THR A 114 -1.48 5.23 -9.10
CA THR A 114 -1.07 5.49 -7.71
C THR A 114 -0.63 6.96 -7.65
N VAL A 115 -1.22 7.70 -6.71
CA VAL A 115 -1.09 9.16 -6.63
C VAL A 115 0.34 9.62 -6.36
N LYS A 116 0.59 10.92 -6.54
CA LYS A 116 1.91 11.52 -6.38
C LYS A 116 2.54 11.15 -5.03
N GLY A 117 3.83 10.83 -5.05
CA GLY A 117 4.63 10.49 -3.87
C GLY A 117 4.46 9.07 -3.35
N ASP A 118 3.37 8.37 -3.68
CA ASP A 118 3.16 6.99 -3.26
C ASP A 118 3.69 5.99 -4.28
N VAL A 119 4.29 4.91 -3.79
CA VAL A 119 5.04 3.91 -4.58
C VAL A 119 4.36 2.55 -4.64
N HIS A 120 3.31 2.34 -3.85
CA HIS A 120 2.69 1.02 -3.70
C HIS A 120 1.54 0.83 -4.69
N ASP A 121 1.55 -0.29 -5.41
CA ASP A 121 0.63 -0.54 -6.51
C ASP A 121 0.08 -1.98 -6.58
N ILE A 122 0.40 -2.85 -5.61
CA ILE A 122 -0.08 -4.25 -5.63
C ILE A 122 -1.62 -4.28 -5.77
N GLY A 123 -2.33 -3.53 -4.93
CA GLY A 123 -3.79 -3.42 -4.99
C GLY A 123 -4.30 -2.83 -6.31
N LYS A 124 -3.65 -1.77 -6.82
CA LYS A 124 -3.99 -1.15 -8.12
C LYS A 124 -3.85 -2.14 -9.27
N ASN A 125 -2.76 -2.90 -9.31
CA ASN A 125 -2.49 -3.86 -10.38
C ASN A 125 -3.54 -4.98 -10.36
N ILE A 126 -3.95 -5.43 -9.18
CA ILE A 126 -5.05 -6.39 -9.03
C ILE A 126 -6.36 -5.83 -9.58
N VAL A 127 -6.71 -4.57 -9.25
CA VAL A 127 -7.89 -3.89 -9.81
C VAL A 127 -7.80 -3.80 -11.33
N GLY A 128 -6.65 -3.42 -11.88
CA GLY A 128 -6.43 -3.33 -13.32
C GLY A 128 -6.62 -4.66 -14.04
N VAL A 129 -6.09 -5.77 -13.51
CA VAL A 129 -6.30 -7.11 -14.08
C VAL A 129 -7.77 -7.51 -14.03
N VAL A 130 -8.43 -7.31 -12.88
CA VAL A 130 -9.85 -7.68 -12.70
C VAL A 130 -10.76 -6.88 -13.63
N LEU A 131 -10.50 -5.59 -13.83
CA LEU A 131 -11.23 -4.76 -14.78
C LEU A 131 -10.96 -5.20 -16.23
N GLY A 132 -9.70 -5.49 -16.59
CA GLY A 132 -9.36 -6.05 -17.90
C GLY A 132 -10.08 -7.37 -18.19
N CYS A 133 -10.25 -8.23 -17.19
CA CYS A 133 -11.04 -9.46 -17.29
C CYS A 133 -12.53 -9.22 -17.59
N ASN A 134 -13.05 -8.03 -17.33
CA ASN A 134 -14.44 -7.65 -17.56
C ASN A 134 -14.60 -6.72 -18.78
N ASN A 135 -13.66 -6.81 -19.73
CA ASN A 135 -13.65 -6.05 -20.99
C ASN A 135 -13.52 -4.53 -20.82
N PHE A 136 -12.90 -4.05 -19.74
CA PHE A 136 -12.54 -2.64 -19.62
C PHE A 136 -11.15 -2.40 -20.21
N ARG A 137 -10.96 -1.28 -20.91
CA ARG A 137 -9.65 -0.79 -21.32
C ARG A 137 -9.00 -0.09 -20.13
N VAL A 138 -7.98 -0.71 -19.54
CA VAL A 138 -7.27 -0.14 -18.39
C VAL A 138 -5.97 0.52 -18.83
N ILE A 139 -5.81 1.80 -18.49
CA ILE A 139 -4.59 2.58 -18.72
C ILE A 139 -3.95 2.84 -17.37
N ASP A 140 -2.93 2.05 -17.04
CA ASP A 140 -2.19 2.18 -15.80
C ASP A 140 -1.02 3.15 -15.98
N LEU A 141 -1.06 4.27 -15.25
CA LEU A 141 -0.02 5.31 -15.30
C LEU A 141 1.18 5.01 -14.39
N GLY A 142 1.10 3.94 -13.61
CA GLY A 142 2.12 3.52 -12.66
C GLY A 142 1.97 4.20 -11.30
N VAL A 143 3.12 4.48 -10.67
CA VAL A 143 3.22 5.05 -9.32
C VAL A 143 3.81 6.44 -9.33
N MET A 144 3.64 7.15 -8.20
CA MET A 144 4.06 8.54 -8.05
C MET A 144 3.53 9.45 -9.16
N THR A 145 2.29 9.22 -9.62
CA THR A 145 1.76 9.89 -10.81
C THR A 145 1.23 11.28 -10.44
N PRO A 146 1.78 12.37 -11.00
CA PRO A 146 1.28 13.73 -10.77
C PRO A 146 -0.14 13.94 -11.30
N CYS A 147 -0.90 14.84 -10.67
CA CYS A 147 -2.28 15.15 -11.05
C CYS A 147 -2.42 15.55 -12.53
N ASP A 148 -1.55 16.42 -13.04
CA ASP A 148 -1.56 16.86 -14.44
C ASP A 148 -1.41 15.69 -15.43
N LYS A 149 -0.53 14.73 -15.12
CA LYS A 149 -0.37 13.51 -15.93
C LYS A 149 -1.62 12.63 -15.90
N ILE A 150 -2.28 12.50 -14.74
CA ILE A 150 -3.53 11.74 -14.60
C ILE A 150 -4.62 12.37 -15.47
N LEU A 151 -4.86 13.67 -15.32
CA LEU A 151 -5.91 14.38 -16.03
C LEU A 151 -5.64 14.44 -17.54
N LYS A 152 -4.39 14.67 -17.94
CA LYS A 152 -3.97 14.65 -19.34
C LYS A 152 -4.22 13.28 -19.96
N ALA A 153 -3.81 12.20 -19.30
CA ALA A 153 -4.05 10.85 -19.79
C ALA A 153 -5.55 10.53 -19.89
N ALA A 154 -6.36 10.97 -18.93
CA ALA A 154 -7.81 10.79 -18.96
C ALA A 154 -8.44 11.48 -20.18
N VAL A 155 -8.02 12.71 -20.50
CA VAL A 155 -8.51 13.44 -21.67
C VAL A 155 -8.01 12.81 -22.97
N GLU A 156 -6.70 12.54 -23.08
CA GLU A 156 -6.07 11.98 -24.30
C GLU A 156 -6.65 10.62 -24.68
N ASN A 157 -6.98 9.80 -23.68
CA ASN A 157 -7.53 8.47 -23.89
C ASN A 157 -9.05 8.41 -23.81
N LYS A 158 -9.74 9.56 -23.68
CA LYS A 158 -11.20 9.64 -23.53
C LYS A 158 -11.71 8.70 -22.45
N ALA A 159 -11.08 8.74 -21.28
CA ALA A 159 -11.41 7.87 -20.17
C ALA A 159 -12.85 8.11 -19.69
N ASP A 160 -13.56 7.03 -19.44
CA ASP A 160 -14.90 7.06 -18.87
C ASP A 160 -14.86 7.09 -17.33
N ILE A 161 -13.76 6.63 -16.71
CA ILE A 161 -13.54 6.64 -15.26
C ILE A 161 -12.06 6.92 -14.94
N ILE A 162 -11.79 7.67 -13.88
CA ILE A 162 -10.45 7.82 -13.27
C ILE A 162 -10.44 7.08 -11.93
N GLY A 163 -9.45 6.24 -11.68
CA GLY A 163 -9.24 5.56 -10.40
C GLY A 163 -7.92 5.92 -9.74
N LEU A 164 -7.96 6.32 -8.48
CA LEU A 164 -6.80 6.69 -7.68
C LEU A 164 -6.51 5.66 -6.60
N SER A 165 -5.22 5.36 -6.41
CA SER A 165 -4.72 4.44 -5.39
C SER A 165 -3.74 5.13 -4.43
N GLY A 166 -3.82 4.80 -3.13
CA GLY A 166 -2.90 5.26 -2.09
C GLY A 166 -2.79 4.30 -0.90
N LEU A 167 -1.58 4.16 -0.35
CA LEU A 167 -1.23 3.35 0.82
C LEU A 167 -0.95 4.18 2.08
N ILE A 168 -0.33 5.36 1.94
CA ILE A 168 0.08 6.20 3.09
C ILE A 168 -0.88 7.38 3.30
N THR A 169 -0.84 8.01 4.49
CA THR A 169 -1.78 9.10 4.81
C THR A 169 -1.60 10.35 3.95
N PRO A 170 -0.38 10.77 3.52
CA PRO A 170 -0.21 11.89 2.61
C PRO A 170 -0.90 11.70 1.25
N SER A 171 -1.14 10.44 0.84
CA SER A 171 -1.83 10.12 -0.42
C SER A 171 -3.29 10.59 -0.42
N LEU A 172 -3.91 10.75 0.74
CA LEU A 172 -5.29 11.24 0.85
C LEU A 172 -5.42 12.71 0.43
N ASP A 173 -4.42 13.54 0.73
CA ASP A 173 -4.39 14.95 0.32
C ASP A 173 -4.22 15.08 -1.19
N GLU A 174 -3.39 14.22 -1.80
CA GLU A 174 -3.23 14.17 -3.25
C GLU A 174 -4.55 13.77 -3.93
N MET A 175 -5.33 12.86 -3.36
CA MET A 175 -6.66 12.53 -3.88
C MET A 175 -7.65 13.70 -3.78
N ILE A 176 -7.61 14.46 -2.67
CA ILE A 176 -8.40 15.70 -2.50
C ILE A 176 -7.97 16.73 -3.55
N PHE A 177 -6.67 16.87 -3.79
CA PHE A 177 -6.12 17.78 -4.78
C PHE A 177 -6.57 17.42 -6.20
N VAL A 178 -6.51 16.13 -6.59
CA VAL A 178 -7.02 15.67 -7.88
C VAL A 178 -8.50 15.99 -8.05
N ALA A 179 -9.33 15.73 -7.03
CA ALA A 179 -10.77 16.04 -7.08
C ALA A 179 -11.03 17.55 -7.29
N LYS A 180 -10.28 18.42 -6.59
CA LYS A 180 -10.36 19.89 -6.76
C LYS A 180 -9.95 20.32 -8.17
N GLU A 181 -8.89 19.73 -8.73
CA GLU A 181 -8.42 20.06 -10.07
C GLU A 181 -9.38 19.56 -11.16
N MET A 182 -10.00 18.40 -10.96
CA MET A 182 -11.08 17.91 -11.83
C MET A 182 -12.26 18.87 -11.86
N GLU A 183 -12.68 19.39 -10.70
CA GLU A 183 -13.74 20.41 -10.61
C GLU A 183 -13.31 21.73 -11.28
N ARG A 184 -12.09 22.21 -11.00
CA ARG A 184 -11.54 23.45 -11.58
C ARG A 184 -11.49 23.41 -13.10
N LEU A 185 -11.17 22.24 -13.68
CA LEU A 185 -11.12 22.01 -15.12
C LEU A 185 -12.47 21.58 -15.72
N ALA A 186 -13.53 21.54 -14.92
CA ALA A 186 -14.87 21.10 -15.31
C ALA A 186 -14.91 19.71 -15.98
N ILE A 187 -13.97 18.83 -15.60
CA ILE A 187 -14.00 17.41 -15.97
C ILE A 187 -15.24 16.80 -15.29
N LYS A 188 -15.99 15.94 -15.97
CA LYS A 188 -17.20 15.28 -15.42
C LYS A 188 -17.09 13.75 -15.37
N ILE A 189 -15.87 13.24 -15.54
CA ILE A 189 -15.53 11.82 -15.47
C ILE A 189 -15.68 11.35 -14.01
N PRO A 190 -16.39 10.25 -13.72
CA PRO A 190 -16.42 9.63 -12.40
C PRO A 190 -15.03 9.35 -11.81
N LEU A 191 -14.90 9.57 -10.51
CA LEU A 191 -13.66 9.40 -9.74
C LEU A 191 -13.81 8.24 -8.75
N LEU A 192 -13.02 7.19 -8.92
CA LEU A 192 -12.91 6.09 -7.96
C LEU A 192 -11.73 6.31 -7.02
N ILE A 193 -12.00 6.10 -5.73
CA ILE A 193 -11.02 6.22 -4.65
C ILE A 193 -10.81 4.84 -4.03
N GLY A 194 -9.55 4.39 -3.97
CA GLY A 194 -9.20 3.12 -3.33
C GLY A 194 -7.79 3.10 -2.77
N GLY A 195 -7.45 2.02 -2.06
CA GLY A 195 -6.17 1.87 -1.39
C GLY A 195 -6.31 1.79 0.13
N ALA A 196 -5.24 1.38 0.81
CA ALA A 196 -5.30 0.95 2.20
C ALA A 196 -5.62 2.08 3.21
N THR A 197 -5.20 3.32 2.93
CA THR A 197 -5.54 4.48 3.77
C THR A 197 -6.89 5.10 3.44
N THR A 198 -7.49 4.70 2.32
CA THR A 198 -8.81 5.21 1.91
C THR A 198 -9.92 4.57 2.73
N SER A 199 -11.01 5.31 2.90
CA SER A 199 -12.22 4.81 3.55
C SER A 199 -13.45 5.48 2.98
N LYS A 200 -14.61 4.84 3.16
CA LYS A 200 -15.90 5.41 2.79
C LYS A 200 -16.14 6.75 3.49
N THR A 201 -15.89 6.80 4.80
CA THR A 201 -16.02 8.01 5.61
C THR A 201 -15.10 9.14 5.15
N HIS A 202 -13.81 8.87 4.93
CA HIS A 202 -12.89 9.91 4.45
C HIS A 202 -13.32 10.45 3.08
N THR A 203 -13.72 9.56 2.17
CA THR A 203 -14.17 9.94 0.82
C THR A 203 -15.41 10.82 0.89
N ALA A 204 -16.43 10.42 1.66
CA ALA A 204 -17.68 11.17 1.84
C ALA A 204 -17.48 12.55 2.47
N VAL A 205 -16.56 12.67 3.44
CA VAL A 205 -16.35 13.90 4.23
C VAL A 205 -15.36 14.86 3.58
N LYS A 206 -14.30 14.37 2.92
CA LYS A 206 -13.16 15.20 2.49
C LYS A 206 -12.96 15.29 0.98
N ILE A 207 -13.28 14.23 0.23
CA ILE A 207 -13.02 14.16 -1.22
C ILE A 207 -14.26 14.51 -2.02
N ALA A 208 -15.37 13.79 -1.82
CA ALA A 208 -16.62 13.97 -2.56
C ALA A 208 -17.13 15.43 -2.56
N PRO A 209 -17.07 16.21 -1.46
CA PRO A 209 -17.52 17.61 -1.48
C PRO A 209 -16.67 18.55 -2.34
N ARG A 210 -15.56 18.07 -2.92
CA ARG A 210 -14.65 18.87 -3.76
C ARG A 210 -14.92 18.70 -5.25
N TYR A 211 -15.82 17.80 -5.63
CA TYR A 211 -16.09 17.45 -7.02
C TYR A 211 -17.58 17.19 -7.22
N SER A 212 -18.15 17.78 -8.27
CA SER A 212 -19.58 17.75 -8.54
C SER A 212 -20.05 16.49 -9.30
N ALA A 213 -19.14 15.73 -9.90
CA ALA A 213 -19.46 14.44 -10.51
C ALA A 213 -19.22 13.28 -9.53
N PRO A 214 -19.61 12.04 -9.88
CA PRO A 214 -19.53 10.90 -8.96
C PRO A 214 -18.12 10.69 -8.39
N VAL A 215 -18.01 10.66 -7.06
CA VAL A 215 -16.80 10.23 -6.32
C VAL A 215 -17.17 9.02 -5.50
N ILE A 216 -16.56 7.87 -5.76
CA ILE A 216 -16.95 6.61 -5.12
C ILE A 216 -15.74 5.91 -4.51
N HIS A 217 -15.82 5.63 -3.21
CA HIS A 217 -14.89 4.74 -2.53
C HIS A 217 -15.17 3.28 -2.89
N VAL A 218 -14.15 2.59 -3.40
CA VAL A 218 -14.23 1.16 -3.76
C VAL A 218 -13.33 0.35 -2.84
N LEU A 219 -13.95 -0.57 -2.09
CA LEU A 219 -13.26 -1.34 -1.04
C LEU A 219 -12.20 -2.32 -1.58
N ASP A 220 -12.50 -3.01 -2.68
CA ASP A 220 -11.66 -4.05 -3.24
C ASP A 220 -11.91 -4.24 -4.74
N ALA A 221 -11.04 -5.03 -5.39
CA ALA A 221 -11.11 -5.28 -6.83
C ALA A 221 -12.39 -6.00 -7.27
N SER A 222 -13.00 -6.84 -6.43
CA SER A 222 -14.25 -7.51 -6.81
C SER A 222 -15.42 -6.53 -6.94
N LYS A 223 -15.47 -5.53 -6.05
CA LYS A 223 -16.50 -4.48 -6.12
C LYS A 223 -16.23 -3.47 -7.24
N SER A 224 -14.98 -3.30 -7.65
CA SER A 224 -14.62 -2.34 -8.71
C SER A 224 -15.37 -2.58 -10.02
N VAL A 225 -15.59 -3.85 -10.40
CA VAL A 225 -16.30 -4.23 -11.64
C VAL A 225 -17.77 -3.83 -11.60
N VAL A 226 -18.42 -4.06 -10.47
CA VAL A 226 -19.85 -3.75 -10.28
C VAL A 226 -20.05 -2.25 -10.34
N VAL A 227 -19.23 -1.50 -9.59
CA VAL A 227 -19.28 -0.03 -9.57
C VAL A 227 -19.01 0.56 -10.96
N CYS A 228 -17.98 0.09 -11.68
CA CYS A 228 -17.69 0.58 -13.02
C CYS A 228 -18.84 0.29 -13.99
N SER A 229 -19.41 -0.92 -13.94
CA SER A 229 -20.54 -1.30 -14.81
C SER A 229 -21.77 -0.41 -14.55
N GLN A 230 -22.13 -0.17 -13.28
CA GLN A 230 -23.25 0.69 -12.92
C GLN A 230 -23.03 2.15 -13.34
N LEU A 231 -21.81 2.67 -13.23
CA LEU A 231 -21.47 4.04 -13.64
C LEU A 231 -21.53 4.26 -15.16
N LEU A 232 -21.40 3.21 -15.96
CA LEU A 232 -21.43 3.28 -17.42
C LEU A 232 -22.78 2.87 -18.02
N ASP A 233 -23.65 2.21 -17.25
CA ASP A 233 -25.01 1.89 -17.68
C ASP A 233 -25.91 3.13 -17.63
N LYS A 234 -26.30 3.62 -18.81
CA LYS A 234 -27.16 4.80 -18.97
C LYS A 234 -28.53 4.68 -18.30
N SER A 235 -29.00 3.46 -18.04
CA SER A 235 -30.31 3.23 -17.42
C SER A 235 -30.28 3.23 -15.89
N VAL A 236 -29.11 2.99 -15.29
CA VAL A 236 -28.96 2.83 -13.83
C VAL A 236 -28.03 3.89 -13.23
N LYS A 237 -27.19 4.54 -14.05
CA LYS A 237 -26.16 5.48 -13.59
C LYS A 237 -26.70 6.60 -12.71
N ASP A 238 -27.81 7.22 -13.12
CA ASP A 238 -28.34 8.40 -12.41
C ASP A 238 -28.92 7.97 -11.05
N ASP A 239 -29.72 6.91 -11.02
CA ASP A 239 -30.25 6.31 -9.78
C ASP A 239 -29.12 5.88 -8.83
N PHE A 240 -28.08 5.24 -9.36
CA PHE A 240 -26.92 4.81 -8.56
C PHE A 240 -26.12 6.00 -8.01
N PHE A 241 -26.02 7.09 -8.78
CA PHE A 241 -25.35 8.29 -8.30
C PHE A 241 -26.14 8.98 -7.17
N GLU A 242 -27.46 9.05 -7.30
CA GLU A 242 -28.34 9.56 -6.24
C GLU A 242 -28.23 8.73 -4.96
N GLU A 243 -28.24 7.40 -5.05
CA GLU A 243 -28.06 6.49 -3.91
C GLU A 243 -26.73 6.77 -3.15
N ILE A 244 -25.63 6.94 -3.90
CA ILE A 244 -24.32 7.22 -3.29
C ILE A 244 -24.28 8.61 -2.65
N LEU A 245 -24.96 9.61 -3.24
CA LEU A 245 -25.03 10.95 -2.69
C LEU A 245 -25.77 10.98 -1.36
N GLU A 246 -26.91 10.28 -1.28
CA GLU A 246 -27.69 10.11 -0.04
C GLU A 246 -26.85 9.40 1.03
N GLU A 247 -26.24 8.27 0.69
CA GLU A 247 -25.38 7.52 1.61
C GLU A 247 -24.23 8.39 2.14
N TYR A 248 -23.58 9.18 1.27
CA TYR A 248 -22.46 10.02 1.69
C TYR A 248 -22.91 11.21 2.53
N GLU A 249 -24.14 11.69 2.35
CA GLU A 249 -24.72 12.72 3.20
C GLU A 249 -25.03 12.17 4.60
N GLU A 250 -25.61 10.98 4.71
CA GLU A 250 -25.82 10.31 6.00
C GLU A 250 -24.50 10.12 6.75
N ILE A 251 -23.48 9.57 6.08
CA ILE A 251 -22.14 9.38 6.66
C ILE A 251 -21.52 10.72 7.11
N ARG A 252 -21.73 11.80 6.36
CA ARG A 252 -21.25 13.14 6.75
C ARG A 252 -21.95 13.62 8.01
N GLN A 253 -23.27 13.50 8.08
CA GLN A 253 -24.06 13.93 9.23
C GLN A 253 -23.64 13.18 10.49
N GLU A 254 -23.60 11.84 10.44
CA GLU A 254 -23.13 11.00 11.55
C GLU A 254 -21.71 11.38 11.99
N HIS A 255 -20.81 11.64 11.02
CA HIS A 255 -19.43 12.05 11.34
C HIS A 255 -19.39 13.37 12.10
N TYR A 256 -20.13 14.39 11.64
CA TYR A 256 -20.15 15.71 12.28
C TYR A 256 -20.88 15.70 13.64
N GLU A 257 -21.85 14.83 13.82
CA GLU A 257 -22.49 14.61 15.13
C GLU A 257 -21.53 13.95 16.11
N SER A 258 -20.84 12.88 15.68
CA SER A 258 -19.84 12.20 16.52
C SER A 258 -18.69 13.13 16.97
N LEU A 259 -18.40 14.17 16.18
CA LEU A 259 -17.41 15.19 16.52
C LEU A 259 -17.86 16.12 17.66
N LYS A 260 -19.17 16.38 17.79
CA LYS A 260 -19.73 17.24 18.84
C LYS A 260 -19.76 16.55 20.20
N GLU A 261 -19.92 15.23 20.22
CA GLU A 261 -19.95 14.43 21.45
C GLU A 261 -18.57 14.20 22.06
N ARG A 262 -17.51 14.22 21.23
CA ARG A 262 -16.14 14.01 21.70
C ARG A 262 -15.61 15.23 22.43
N ARG A 263 -15.27 15.02 23.71
CA ARG A 263 -14.55 16.00 24.52
C ARG A 263 -13.05 15.75 24.44
N TYR A 264 -12.28 16.82 24.60
CA TYR A 264 -10.83 16.78 24.54
C TYR A 264 -10.25 17.52 25.74
N LEU A 265 -9.15 17.00 26.29
CA LEU A 265 -8.36 17.70 27.28
C LEU A 265 -7.43 18.71 26.61
N SER A 266 -7.18 19.83 27.29
CA SER A 266 -6.05 20.69 26.92
C SER A 266 -4.74 19.90 26.97
N LEU A 267 -3.77 20.29 26.14
CA LEU A 267 -2.46 19.66 26.07
C LEU A 267 -1.79 19.60 27.45
N GLN A 268 -1.90 20.66 28.24
CA GLN A 268 -1.34 20.71 29.59
C GLN A 268 -2.01 19.69 30.54
N GLN A 269 -3.33 19.51 30.45
CA GLN A 269 -4.04 18.50 31.25
C GLN A 269 -3.67 17.08 30.81
N ALA A 270 -3.56 16.83 29.50
CA ALA A 270 -3.14 15.55 28.95
C ALA A 270 -1.71 15.19 29.39
N ARG A 271 -0.77 16.14 29.35
CA ARG A 271 0.62 15.97 29.84
C ARG A 271 0.66 15.62 31.33
N ARG A 272 -0.15 16.28 32.17
CA ARG A 272 -0.24 15.96 33.61
C ARG A 272 -0.76 14.54 33.85
N LYS A 273 -1.71 14.08 33.03
CA LYS A 273 -2.27 12.72 33.06
C LYS A 273 -1.50 11.73 32.15
N GLY A 274 -0.27 12.05 31.76
CA GLY A 274 0.60 11.18 30.97
C GLY A 274 0.98 9.90 31.71
N PHE A 275 1.62 8.97 31.00
CA PHE A 275 2.11 7.76 31.65
C PHE A 275 3.37 8.10 32.46
N HIS A 276 3.30 7.87 33.78
CA HIS A 276 4.42 8.10 34.69
C HIS A 276 5.00 6.77 35.13
N ASN A 277 6.21 6.46 34.68
CA ASN A 277 6.94 5.29 35.13
C ASN A 277 7.76 5.63 36.39
N ASP A 278 7.82 4.71 37.36
CA ASP A 278 8.73 4.86 38.48
C ASP A 278 10.14 4.43 38.03
N TRP A 279 10.92 5.41 37.61
CA TRP A 279 12.27 5.20 37.09
C TRP A 279 13.29 4.87 38.20
N LEU A 280 13.09 5.38 39.42
CA LEU A 280 14.05 5.22 40.52
C LEU A 280 13.97 3.83 41.16
N SER A 281 12.76 3.30 41.36
CA SER A 281 12.55 1.99 42.01
C SER A 281 12.25 0.85 41.02
N GLY A 282 11.91 1.19 39.77
CA GLY A 282 11.46 0.24 38.76
C GLY A 282 12.57 -0.27 37.83
N TYR A 283 12.19 -0.46 36.57
CA TYR A 283 13.06 -0.97 35.51
C TYR A 283 14.22 -0.01 35.24
N LYS A 284 15.44 -0.54 35.27
CA LYS A 284 16.65 0.19 34.85
C LYS A 284 16.91 -0.08 33.37
N PRO A 285 16.96 0.95 32.51
CA PRO A 285 17.31 0.79 31.12
C PRO A 285 18.64 0.08 30.93
N VAL A 286 18.67 -0.89 30.02
CA VAL A 286 19.88 -1.64 29.68
C VAL A 286 20.65 -0.89 28.61
N LYS A 287 21.95 -0.72 28.81
CA LYS A 287 22.86 -0.15 27.81
C LYS A 287 23.02 -1.10 26.61
N PRO A 288 22.77 -0.64 25.37
CA PRO A 288 23.08 -1.43 24.17
C PRO A 288 24.56 -1.82 24.09
N LYS A 289 24.87 -2.93 23.42
CA LYS A 289 26.27 -3.40 23.29
C LYS A 289 27.16 -2.48 22.46
N PHE A 290 26.57 -1.60 21.66
CA PHE A 290 27.26 -0.55 20.94
C PHE A 290 26.36 0.69 20.80
N ILE A 291 27.00 1.85 20.66
CA ILE A 291 26.36 3.12 20.32
C ILE A 291 26.79 3.49 18.90
N GLY A 292 25.89 4.11 18.12
CA GLY A 292 26.06 4.37 16.70
C GLY A 292 25.39 3.31 15.83
N THR A 293 25.85 3.17 14.59
CA THR A 293 25.18 2.36 13.56
C THR A 293 25.94 1.09 13.21
N LYS A 294 25.20 0.03 12.86
CA LYS A 294 25.68 -1.19 12.24
C LYS A 294 24.90 -1.44 10.95
N VAL A 295 25.63 -1.52 9.83
CA VAL A 295 25.08 -1.67 8.48
C VAL A 295 25.15 -3.14 8.07
N PHE A 296 24.11 -3.60 7.38
CA PHE A 296 24.00 -4.89 6.73
C PHE A 296 23.89 -4.67 5.22
N GLU A 297 25.04 -4.76 4.54
CA GLU A 297 25.14 -4.67 3.08
C GLU A 297 24.49 -5.87 2.36
N ASP A 298 24.38 -6.99 3.08
CA ASP A 298 23.71 -8.20 2.64
C ASP A 298 23.14 -8.93 3.87
N TYR A 299 22.11 -9.74 3.65
CA TYR A 299 21.44 -10.50 4.70
C TYR A 299 20.99 -11.87 4.20
N ASP A 300 21.07 -12.88 5.07
CA ASP A 300 20.71 -14.25 4.73
C ASP A 300 19.19 -14.37 4.51
N LEU A 301 18.78 -14.37 3.24
CA LEU A 301 17.38 -14.52 2.84
C LEU A 301 16.80 -15.87 3.28
N GLN A 302 17.60 -16.94 3.37
CA GLN A 302 17.11 -18.26 3.77
C GLN A 302 16.61 -18.22 5.22
N ARG A 303 17.36 -17.53 6.09
CA ARG A 303 16.95 -17.27 7.47
C ARG A 303 15.67 -16.43 7.53
N LEU A 304 15.53 -15.41 6.67
CA LEU A 304 14.33 -14.58 6.63
C LEU A 304 13.07 -15.36 6.22
N VAL A 305 13.18 -16.39 5.38
CA VAL A 305 12.03 -17.22 4.97
C VAL A 305 11.30 -17.81 6.17
N GLU A 306 12.04 -18.20 7.21
CA GLU A 306 11.46 -18.76 8.44
C GLU A 306 10.60 -17.75 9.19
N TYR A 307 10.94 -16.46 9.12
CA TYR A 307 10.27 -15.37 9.82
C TYR A 307 9.05 -14.82 9.08
N ILE A 308 8.78 -15.27 7.85
CA ILE A 308 7.67 -14.74 7.05
C ILE A 308 6.31 -14.99 7.73
N ASP A 309 5.58 -13.89 7.95
CA ASP A 309 4.13 -13.98 8.17
C ASP A 309 3.39 -14.08 6.84
N TRP A 310 2.92 -15.30 6.54
CA TRP A 310 2.19 -15.63 5.32
C TRP A 310 0.73 -15.15 5.33
N LYS A 311 0.17 -14.69 6.46
CA LYS A 311 -1.22 -14.23 6.48
C LYS A 311 -1.45 -13.05 5.52
N PRO A 312 -0.68 -11.94 5.58
CA PRO A 312 -0.88 -10.85 4.63
C PRO A 312 -0.57 -11.23 3.17
N PHE A 313 0.31 -12.22 2.94
CA PHE A 313 0.51 -12.77 1.59
C PHE A 313 -0.79 -13.37 1.03
N PHE A 314 -1.53 -14.17 1.80
CA PHE A 314 -2.82 -14.70 1.34
C PHE A 314 -3.89 -13.61 1.20
N ASP A 315 -3.83 -12.56 2.03
CA ASP A 315 -4.73 -11.41 1.92
C ASP A 315 -4.51 -10.63 0.61
N VAL A 316 -3.25 -10.46 0.16
CA VAL A 316 -2.92 -9.91 -1.16
C VAL A 316 -3.57 -10.72 -2.28
N TRP A 317 -3.52 -12.05 -2.18
CA TRP A 317 -4.15 -12.96 -3.15
C TRP A 317 -5.68 -13.09 -2.97
N GLN A 318 -6.30 -12.32 -2.06
CA GLN A 318 -7.73 -12.36 -1.76
C GLN A 318 -8.25 -13.78 -1.44
N LEU A 319 -7.39 -14.63 -0.88
CA LEU A 319 -7.74 -16.01 -0.49
C LEU A 319 -8.37 -16.01 0.90
N ARG A 320 -9.48 -15.27 1.04
CA ARG A 320 -10.28 -15.22 2.26
C ARG A 320 -11.21 -16.44 2.26
N GLY A 321 -10.85 -17.48 3.03
CA GLY A 321 -11.74 -18.63 3.23
C GLY A 321 -13.06 -18.23 3.89
N LYS A 322 -14.00 -19.17 4.02
CA LYS A 322 -15.30 -18.95 4.68
C LYS A 322 -15.18 -18.39 6.11
N TYR A 323 -14.01 -18.61 6.74
CA TYR A 323 -13.61 -18.02 8.01
C TYR A 323 -12.39 -17.12 7.80
N PRO A 324 -12.57 -15.81 7.52
CA PRO A 324 -11.48 -14.89 7.17
C PRO A 324 -10.44 -14.71 8.29
N ASN A 325 -10.77 -15.11 9.52
CA ASN A 325 -9.87 -15.09 10.68
C ASN A 325 -8.94 -16.32 10.77
N ARG A 326 -9.08 -17.33 9.89
CA ARG A 326 -8.15 -18.48 9.85
C ARG A 326 -6.85 -18.06 9.17
N GLY A 327 -5.87 -17.66 9.98
CA GLY A 327 -4.51 -17.42 9.51
C GLY A 327 -3.79 -18.69 9.04
N PHE A 328 -2.63 -18.52 8.41
CA PHE A 328 -1.71 -19.60 8.09
C PHE A 328 -1.30 -20.38 9.36
N PRO A 329 -1.13 -21.72 9.30
CA PRO A 329 -1.32 -22.62 8.15
C PRO A 329 -2.76 -23.13 7.99
N LYS A 330 -3.71 -22.70 8.85
CA LYS A 330 -5.09 -23.24 8.88
C LYS A 330 -5.86 -22.99 7.58
N VAL A 331 -5.47 -21.98 6.79
CA VAL A 331 -6.04 -21.68 5.47
C VAL A 331 -5.94 -22.86 4.49
N PHE A 332 -4.91 -23.70 4.61
CA PHE A 332 -4.72 -24.87 3.75
C PHE A 332 -5.78 -25.96 3.91
N ASN A 333 -6.47 -25.97 5.05
CA ASN A 333 -7.51 -26.94 5.35
C ASN A 333 -8.92 -26.36 5.12
N ASP A 334 -9.00 -25.16 4.54
CA ASP A 334 -10.27 -24.55 4.18
C ASP A 334 -10.89 -25.27 2.96
N LYS A 335 -12.19 -25.59 3.04
CA LYS A 335 -12.87 -26.36 1.99
C LYS A 335 -13.06 -25.57 0.69
N SER A 336 -13.09 -24.23 0.74
CA SER A 336 -13.30 -23.40 -0.45
C SER A 336 -11.99 -22.93 -1.05
N VAL A 337 -11.03 -22.46 -0.24
CA VAL A 337 -9.78 -21.85 -0.74
C VAL A 337 -8.53 -22.71 -0.53
N GLY A 338 -8.60 -23.80 0.23
CA GLY A 338 -7.42 -24.49 0.74
C GLY A 338 -6.50 -25.08 -0.33
N GLU A 339 -7.08 -25.63 -1.41
CA GLU A 339 -6.29 -26.17 -2.53
C GLU A 339 -5.52 -25.07 -3.28
N GLU A 340 -6.19 -23.96 -3.60
CA GLU A 340 -5.55 -22.82 -4.26
C GLU A 340 -4.55 -22.12 -3.33
N ALA A 341 -4.83 -22.04 -2.03
CA ALA A 341 -3.88 -21.52 -1.05
C ALA A 341 -2.60 -22.36 -1.00
N LYS A 342 -2.70 -23.70 -1.00
CA LYS A 342 -1.52 -24.59 -1.10
C LYS A 342 -0.76 -24.38 -2.40
N ARG A 343 -1.48 -24.23 -3.51
CA ARG A 343 -0.87 -24.04 -4.83
C ARG A 343 -0.07 -22.74 -4.91
N VAL A 344 -0.67 -21.61 -4.52
CA VAL A 344 -0.02 -20.30 -4.55
C VAL A 344 1.15 -20.25 -3.56
N TYR A 345 1.01 -20.91 -2.40
CA TYR A 345 2.11 -21.06 -1.46
C TYR A 345 3.28 -21.85 -2.07
N ASN A 346 3.01 -22.97 -2.74
CA ASN A 346 4.06 -23.76 -3.41
C ASN A 346 4.70 -22.97 -4.56
N ASP A 347 3.91 -22.26 -5.36
CA ASP A 347 4.41 -21.37 -6.42
C ASP A 347 5.32 -20.28 -5.82
N ALA A 348 4.95 -19.71 -4.66
CA ALA A 348 5.73 -18.73 -3.94
C ALA A 348 7.05 -19.29 -3.39
N GLN A 349 7.01 -20.47 -2.75
CA GLN A 349 8.19 -21.16 -2.22
C GLN A 349 9.18 -21.51 -3.34
N ASN A 350 8.69 -22.04 -4.46
CA ASN A 350 9.52 -22.39 -5.61
C ASN A 350 10.17 -21.15 -6.23
N LEU A 351 9.41 -20.06 -6.41
CA LEU A 351 9.96 -18.81 -6.94
C LEU A 351 10.98 -18.22 -5.95
N LEU A 352 10.66 -18.19 -4.66
CA LEU A 352 11.55 -17.66 -3.63
C LEU A 352 12.88 -18.41 -3.61
N GLN A 353 12.85 -19.75 -3.60
CA GLN A 353 14.06 -20.56 -3.66
C GLN A 353 14.89 -20.23 -4.91
N LYS A 354 14.25 -20.18 -6.08
CA LYS A 354 14.93 -19.83 -7.34
C LYS A 354 15.57 -18.43 -7.28
N LEU A 355 14.89 -17.44 -6.71
CA LEU A 355 15.40 -16.07 -6.61
C LEU A 355 16.56 -15.95 -5.64
N ILE A 356 16.53 -16.70 -4.53
CA ILE A 356 17.61 -16.79 -3.55
C ILE A 356 18.83 -17.48 -4.18
N ASP A 357 18.64 -18.64 -4.80
CA ASP A 357 19.74 -19.42 -5.43
C ASP A 357 20.44 -18.61 -6.54
N GLN A 358 19.66 -17.85 -7.30
CA GLN A 358 20.16 -16.99 -8.38
C GLN A 358 20.68 -15.63 -7.89
N LYS A 359 20.58 -15.33 -6.59
CA LYS A 359 20.94 -14.03 -5.99
C LYS A 359 20.29 -12.84 -6.70
N LYS A 360 19.03 -13.00 -7.13
CA LYS A 360 18.26 -11.95 -7.80
C LYS A 360 17.58 -10.98 -6.83
N LEU A 361 17.48 -11.36 -5.56
CA LEU A 361 17.01 -10.52 -4.47
C LEU A 361 18.15 -10.30 -3.47
N GLN A 362 18.16 -9.15 -2.82
CA GLN A 362 19.12 -8.82 -1.79
C GLN A 362 18.43 -8.08 -0.65
N ALA A 363 18.66 -8.49 0.60
CA ALA A 363 18.19 -7.76 1.76
C ALA A 363 19.30 -6.87 2.31
N ARG A 364 18.99 -5.60 2.54
CA ARG A 364 19.91 -4.64 3.18
C ARG A 364 19.22 -3.94 4.33
N GLY A 365 20.00 -3.45 5.27
CA GLY A 365 19.45 -2.63 6.34
C GLY A 365 20.49 -2.04 7.26
N VAL A 366 20.03 -1.25 8.21
CA VAL A 366 20.84 -0.61 9.23
C VAL A 366 20.09 -0.66 10.56
N VAL A 367 20.85 -0.84 11.64
CA VAL A 367 20.37 -0.69 13.00
C VAL A 367 21.29 0.28 13.74
N GLY A 368 20.74 1.11 14.61
CA GLY A 368 21.55 2.00 15.45
C GLY A 368 20.95 2.26 16.81
N PHE A 369 21.80 2.67 17.75
CA PHE A 369 21.41 3.01 19.12
C PHE A 369 22.12 4.28 19.59
N TRP A 370 21.40 5.10 20.34
CA TRP A 370 21.94 6.32 20.95
C TRP A 370 21.43 6.46 22.38
N PRO A 371 22.23 7.05 23.29
CA PRO A 371 21.72 7.56 24.55
C PRO A 371 20.59 8.55 24.29
N ALA A 372 19.48 8.37 24.99
CA ALA A 372 18.27 9.14 24.77
C ALA A 372 17.63 9.52 26.10
N GLN A 373 17.00 10.69 26.13
CA GLN A 373 16.26 11.18 27.28
C GLN A 373 14.97 11.85 26.81
N SER A 374 13.89 11.70 27.57
CA SER A 374 12.66 12.43 27.30
C SER A 374 12.74 13.84 27.87
N VAL A 375 12.26 14.80 27.06
CA VAL A 375 11.96 16.16 27.49
C VAL A 375 10.51 16.40 27.13
N GLN A 376 9.65 16.26 28.15
CA GLN A 376 8.21 16.38 27.99
C GLN A 376 7.66 15.36 26.96
N ASP A 377 7.21 15.83 25.79
CA ASP A 377 6.62 14.97 24.75
C ASP A 377 7.67 14.49 23.73
N ASP A 378 8.94 14.91 23.83
CA ASP A 378 9.99 14.60 22.87
C ASP A 378 11.07 13.69 23.45
N ILE A 379 11.85 13.09 22.57
CA ILE A 379 12.99 12.24 22.90
C ILE A 379 14.24 12.86 22.26
N HIS A 380 15.18 13.31 23.09
CA HIS A 380 16.46 13.88 22.68
C HIS A 380 17.52 12.79 22.66
N LEU A 381 18.26 12.69 21.55
CA LEU A 381 19.37 11.75 21.39
C LEU A 381 20.70 12.48 21.52
N TYR A 382 21.69 11.81 22.09
CA TYR A 382 23.03 12.35 22.34
C TYR A 382 24.09 11.48 21.66
N ALA A 383 25.26 12.07 21.40
CA ALA A 383 26.35 11.35 20.73
C ALA A 383 26.89 10.19 21.60
N VAL A 384 27.06 10.45 22.90
CA VAL A 384 27.58 9.52 23.91
C VAL A 384 26.96 9.82 25.28
N GLU A 385 27.10 8.92 26.25
CA GLU A 385 26.46 9.04 27.58
C GLU A 385 27.00 10.22 28.39
N GLU A 386 28.30 10.51 28.25
CA GLU A 386 29.00 11.53 29.04
C GLU A 386 28.51 12.95 28.75
N VAL A 387 27.86 13.16 27.61
CA VAL A 387 27.41 14.48 27.15
C VAL A 387 25.90 14.69 27.29
N VAL A 388 25.19 13.74 27.89
CA VAL A 388 23.75 13.83 28.17
C VAL A 388 23.48 14.99 29.13
N GLY A 389 22.61 15.93 28.73
CA GLY A 389 22.25 17.11 29.51
C GLY A 389 23.31 18.23 29.55
N SER A 390 24.53 17.99 29.10
CA SER A 390 25.62 18.99 29.03
C SER A 390 25.89 19.50 27.61
N SER A 391 25.42 18.79 26.58
CA SER A 391 25.56 19.14 25.17
C SER A 391 24.21 19.23 24.45
N GLN A 392 24.22 19.82 23.26
CA GLN A 392 23.04 19.84 22.39
C GLN A 392 22.73 18.43 21.85
N PRO A 393 21.44 18.03 21.76
CA PRO A 393 21.06 16.76 21.16
C PRO A 393 21.54 16.65 19.71
N VAL A 394 22.00 15.47 19.30
CA VAL A 394 22.35 15.17 17.89
C VAL A 394 21.12 14.99 17.01
N ALA A 395 20.00 14.59 17.62
CA ALA A 395 18.70 14.46 16.99
C ALA A 395 17.58 14.55 18.04
N THR A 396 16.39 14.90 17.59
CA THR A 396 15.17 14.88 18.41
C THR A 396 14.09 14.12 17.65
N PHE A 397 13.50 13.13 18.32
CA PHE A 397 12.26 12.50 17.88
C PHE A 397 11.10 13.11 18.63
N TYR A 398 10.18 13.71 17.90
CA TYR A 398 9.07 14.46 18.46
C TYR A 398 7.89 13.53 18.71
N GLY A 399 7.25 13.65 19.88
CA GLY A 399 6.07 12.87 20.21
C GLY A 399 4.77 13.66 20.12
N LEU A 400 3.70 12.95 19.75
CA LEU A 400 2.31 13.39 19.91
C LEU A 400 1.66 12.61 21.05
N ARG A 401 0.73 13.28 21.73
CA ARG A 401 0.07 12.79 22.95
C ARG A 401 -1.43 12.67 22.73
N GLN A 402 -2.04 11.63 23.29
CA GLN A 402 -3.50 11.50 23.28
C GLN A 402 -4.16 12.73 23.94
N GLN A 403 -5.23 13.27 23.35
CA GLN A 403 -6.03 14.36 23.94
C GLN A 403 -7.52 14.05 24.07
N ALA A 404 -8.04 13.03 23.40
CA ALA A 404 -9.45 12.65 23.51
C ALA A 404 -9.78 12.22 24.94
N GLU A 405 -10.78 12.86 25.56
CA GLU A 405 -11.20 12.56 26.92
C GLU A 405 -11.67 11.11 27.01
N LYS A 406 -11.10 10.38 27.96
CA LYS A 406 -11.49 8.99 28.24
C LYS A 406 -12.68 8.97 29.18
N ASP A 407 -13.44 7.87 29.14
CA ASP A 407 -14.53 7.65 30.09
C ASP A 407 -14.02 7.84 31.52
N SER A 408 -14.82 8.46 32.38
CA SER A 408 -14.57 8.67 33.81
C SER A 408 -14.18 7.39 34.57
N ALA A 409 -14.64 6.22 34.12
CA ALA A 409 -14.26 4.93 34.68
C ALA A 409 -12.88 4.43 34.22
N CYS A 410 -12.31 5.01 33.16
CA CYS A 410 -11.03 4.64 32.59
C CYS A 410 -9.89 5.38 33.30
N THR A 411 -9.03 4.62 33.98
CA THR A 411 -7.83 5.15 34.66
C THR A 411 -6.59 5.19 33.76
N ASP A 412 -6.73 4.87 32.47
CA ASP A 412 -5.59 4.82 31.55
C ASP A 412 -4.98 6.21 31.33
N PRO A 413 -3.64 6.34 31.39
CA PRO A 413 -2.95 7.59 31.13
C PRO A 413 -3.03 8.01 29.65
N TYR A 414 -2.79 9.29 29.39
CA TYR A 414 -2.78 9.87 28.05
C TYR A 414 -1.40 9.67 27.44
N TYR A 415 -1.25 8.57 26.69
CA TYR A 415 0.06 8.11 26.23
C TYR A 415 0.72 9.08 25.23
N CYS A 416 2.04 9.20 25.36
CA CYS A 416 2.98 9.68 24.37
C CYS A 416 4.16 8.69 24.29
N LEU A 417 4.82 8.54 23.14
CA LEU A 417 5.97 7.63 23.02
C LEU A 417 7.14 8.04 23.92
N SER A 418 7.31 9.35 24.19
CA SER A 418 8.35 9.86 25.10
C SER A 418 8.19 9.35 26.52
N ASP A 419 6.98 8.99 26.95
CA ASP A 419 6.70 8.48 28.30
C ASP A 419 7.43 7.16 28.59
N PHE A 420 7.91 6.47 27.55
CA PHE A 420 8.64 5.20 27.66
C PHE A 420 10.16 5.37 27.71
N ILE A 421 10.67 6.61 27.69
CA ILE A 421 12.09 6.94 27.83
C ILE A 421 12.29 7.76 29.11
N ALA A 422 13.35 7.47 29.86
CA ALA A 422 13.65 8.17 31.11
C ALA A 422 13.71 9.70 30.90
N PRO A 423 13.11 10.50 31.79
CA PRO A 423 13.22 11.96 31.74
C PRO A 423 14.65 12.43 31.96
N LEU A 424 15.04 13.52 31.29
CA LEU A 424 16.39 14.10 31.41
C LEU A 424 16.77 14.45 32.86
N ASP A 425 15.81 14.87 33.67
CA ASP A 425 15.99 15.24 35.08
C ASP A 425 15.92 14.05 36.05
N SER A 426 15.63 12.84 35.56
CA SER A 426 15.53 11.62 36.39
C SER A 426 16.89 11.10 36.89
N GLY A 427 18.00 11.52 36.26
CA GLY A 427 19.34 11.04 36.56
C GLY A 427 19.62 9.60 36.08
N ILE A 428 18.74 9.02 35.26
CA ILE A 428 18.87 7.66 34.74
C ILE A 428 19.20 7.72 33.25
N CYS A 429 20.26 7.05 32.82
CA CYS A 429 20.58 6.92 31.40
C CYS A 429 19.62 5.94 30.71
N ASP A 430 18.99 6.39 29.62
CA ASP A 430 18.14 5.56 28.76
C ASP A 430 18.64 5.64 27.31
N TYR A 431 18.03 4.87 26.42
CA TYR A 431 18.49 4.68 25.04
C TYR A 431 17.31 4.54 24.09
N LEU A 432 17.53 4.96 22.85
CA LEU A 432 16.58 4.75 21.76
C LEU A 432 17.33 4.07 20.61
N GLY A 433 16.69 3.05 20.03
CA GLY A 433 17.19 2.42 18.82
C GLY A 433 16.39 2.85 17.59
N LEU A 434 16.93 2.60 16.40
CA LEU A 434 16.18 2.67 15.15
C LEU A 434 16.67 1.63 14.16
N PHE A 435 15.85 1.35 13.15
CA PHE A 435 16.22 0.54 12.01
C PHE A 435 15.58 1.02 10.70
N ALA A 436 16.21 0.62 9.60
CA ALA A 436 15.58 0.57 8.28
C ALA A 436 16.09 -0.66 7.53
N VAL A 437 15.17 -1.43 6.93
CA VAL A 437 15.46 -2.67 6.19
C VAL A 437 14.67 -2.68 4.89
N ALA A 438 15.22 -3.29 3.85
CA ALA A 438 14.55 -3.39 2.55
C ALA A 438 14.99 -4.63 1.76
N CYS A 439 14.12 -5.06 0.86
CA CYS A 439 14.40 -6.08 -0.15
C CYS A 439 14.59 -5.43 -1.53
N PHE A 440 15.81 -5.47 -2.05
CA PHE A 440 16.21 -4.97 -3.36
C PHE A 440 16.10 -6.05 -4.44
N GLY A 441 15.96 -5.65 -5.71
CA GLY A 441 15.81 -6.54 -6.86
C GLY A 441 14.36 -6.76 -7.30
N VAL A 442 13.38 -6.35 -6.49
CA VAL A 442 11.94 -6.56 -6.76
C VAL A 442 11.49 -5.80 -8.01
N ASP A 443 11.90 -4.54 -8.17
CA ASP A 443 11.49 -3.71 -9.31
C ASP A 443 12.13 -4.16 -10.63
N GLU A 444 13.39 -4.59 -10.58
CA GLU A 444 14.10 -5.20 -11.70
C GLU A 444 13.42 -6.49 -12.16
N LEU A 445 13.07 -7.37 -11.22
CA LEU A 445 12.30 -8.59 -11.50
C LEU A 445 10.91 -8.28 -12.07
N CYS A 446 10.23 -7.25 -11.53
CA CYS A 446 8.97 -6.80 -12.09
C CYS A 446 9.14 -6.36 -13.55
N ASN A 447 10.20 -5.62 -13.88
CA ASN A 447 10.51 -5.24 -15.26
C ASN A 447 10.81 -6.45 -16.15
N GLU A 448 11.53 -7.46 -15.65
CA GLU A 448 11.76 -8.72 -16.38
C GLU A 448 10.45 -9.46 -16.68
N PHE A 449 9.57 -9.60 -15.69
CA PHE A 449 8.29 -10.28 -15.86
C PHE A 449 7.29 -9.48 -16.71
N ARG A 450 7.33 -8.14 -16.68
CA ARG A 450 6.55 -7.28 -17.59
C ARG A 450 6.90 -7.54 -19.05
N LYS A 451 8.18 -7.72 -19.37
CA LYS A 451 8.62 -8.05 -20.74
C LYS A 451 8.13 -9.42 -21.22
N GLN A 452 7.68 -10.27 -20.30
CA GLN A 452 7.16 -11.61 -20.58
C GLN A 452 5.62 -11.68 -20.44
N ASP A 453 4.97 -10.53 -20.21
CA ASP A 453 3.54 -10.42 -19.91
C ASP A 453 3.08 -11.33 -18.75
N ASP A 454 3.96 -11.56 -17.75
CA ASP A 454 3.69 -12.44 -16.61
C ASP A 454 3.21 -11.66 -15.37
N GLU A 455 1.96 -11.21 -15.40
CA GLU A 455 1.33 -10.48 -14.28
C GLU A 455 1.27 -11.28 -12.98
N TYR A 456 1.14 -12.61 -13.09
CA TYR A 456 1.14 -13.49 -11.93
C TYR A 456 2.47 -13.41 -11.18
N SER A 457 3.59 -13.52 -11.91
CA SER A 457 4.93 -13.41 -11.33
C SER A 457 5.25 -12.00 -10.83
N ILE A 458 4.72 -10.94 -11.47
CA ILE A 458 4.87 -9.56 -10.96
C ILE A 458 4.22 -9.41 -9.58
N ILE A 459 2.96 -9.85 -9.42
CA ILE A 459 2.26 -9.77 -8.14
C ILE A 459 2.96 -10.66 -7.10
N MET A 460 3.40 -11.85 -7.51
CA MET A 460 4.12 -12.78 -6.65
C MET A 460 5.43 -12.20 -6.11
N VAL A 461 6.28 -11.65 -6.98
CA VAL A 461 7.59 -11.12 -6.55
C VAL A 461 7.43 -9.89 -5.66
N LYS A 462 6.45 -9.02 -5.91
CA LYS A 462 6.14 -7.89 -5.03
C LYS A 462 5.66 -8.36 -3.66
N ALA A 463 4.71 -9.30 -3.63
CA ALA A 463 4.22 -9.86 -2.38
C ALA A 463 5.34 -10.55 -1.58
N LEU A 464 6.24 -11.29 -2.25
CA LEU A 464 7.41 -11.90 -1.63
C LEU A 464 8.43 -10.86 -1.13
N GLY A 465 8.67 -9.80 -1.90
CA GLY A 465 9.51 -8.66 -1.48
C GLY A 465 9.04 -8.07 -0.16
N ASP A 466 7.74 -7.77 -0.07
CA ASP A 466 7.13 -7.25 1.16
C ASP A 466 7.22 -8.24 2.31
N ARG A 467 7.01 -9.54 2.05
CA ARG A 467 7.14 -10.59 3.06
C ARG A 467 8.58 -10.69 3.60
N LEU A 468 9.58 -10.55 2.74
CA LEU A 468 10.99 -10.57 3.14
C LEU A 468 11.38 -9.32 3.94
N ALA A 469 10.90 -8.13 3.55
CA ALA A 469 11.16 -6.90 4.29
C ALA A 469 10.56 -6.94 5.71
N GLU A 470 9.32 -7.42 5.84
CA GLU A 470 8.67 -7.62 7.14
C GLU A 470 9.33 -8.71 7.98
N ALA A 471 9.73 -9.81 7.35
CA ALA A 471 10.49 -10.87 8.01
C ALA A 471 11.82 -10.35 8.55
N PHE A 472 12.50 -9.49 7.79
CA PHE A 472 13.73 -8.84 8.25
C PHE A 472 13.47 -7.91 9.43
N ALA A 473 12.39 -7.13 9.43
CA ALA A 473 12.02 -6.29 10.57
C ALA A 473 11.75 -7.11 11.85
N GLU A 474 11.09 -8.27 11.73
CA GLU A 474 10.82 -9.18 12.86
C GLU A 474 12.11 -9.82 13.40
N GLU A 475 12.90 -10.41 12.51
CA GLU A 475 14.14 -11.11 12.83
C GLU A 475 15.20 -10.15 13.40
N LEU A 476 15.38 -8.98 12.77
CA LEU A 476 16.29 -7.95 13.26
C LEU A 476 15.83 -7.44 14.63
N HIS A 477 14.53 -7.23 14.85
CA HIS A 477 14.03 -6.85 16.16
C HIS A 477 14.36 -7.91 17.22
N GLU A 478 14.18 -9.20 16.92
CA GLU A 478 14.58 -10.27 17.83
C GLU A 478 16.09 -10.22 18.15
N ARG A 479 16.95 -10.04 17.12
CA ARG A 479 18.39 -9.86 17.34
C ARG A 479 18.72 -8.61 18.14
N VAL A 480 17.96 -7.53 18.00
CA VAL A 480 18.11 -6.34 18.84
C VAL A 480 17.85 -6.69 20.30
N ARG A 481 16.73 -7.35 20.61
CA ARG A 481 16.37 -7.71 21.99
C ARG A 481 17.36 -8.67 22.62
N ARG A 482 17.88 -9.64 21.86
CA ARG A 482 18.72 -10.74 22.36
C ARG A 482 20.21 -10.47 22.27
N GLU A 483 20.66 -9.86 21.17
CA GLU A 483 22.08 -9.77 20.80
C GLU A 483 22.62 -8.35 20.87
N PHE A 484 21.98 -7.37 20.21
CA PHE A 484 22.55 -6.03 19.99
C PHE A 484 22.26 -5.03 21.11
N TRP A 485 20.99 -4.89 21.50
CA TRP A 485 20.61 -4.18 22.72
C TRP A 485 20.69 -5.12 23.93
N ALA A 486 20.31 -6.39 23.74
CA ALA A 486 20.48 -7.46 24.71
C ALA A 486 19.80 -7.24 26.08
N TYR A 487 18.69 -6.49 26.10
CA TYR A 487 17.89 -6.33 27.32
C TYR A 487 17.06 -7.58 27.67
N CYS A 488 16.85 -8.49 26.71
CA CYS A 488 16.22 -9.80 26.91
C CYS A 488 17.07 -10.94 26.31
N SER A 489 18.32 -11.11 26.78
CA SER A 489 19.26 -12.09 26.21
C SER A 489 18.83 -13.56 26.34
N THR A 490 17.97 -13.88 27.31
CA THR A 490 17.44 -15.24 27.54
C THR A 490 16.11 -15.51 26.84
N GLU A 491 15.62 -14.58 26.03
CA GLU A 491 14.37 -14.75 25.28
C GLU A 491 14.45 -15.98 24.36
N GLN A 492 13.42 -16.83 24.45
CA GLN A 492 13.17 -17.97 23.57
C GLN A 492 11.69 -17.97 23.22
N LEU A 493 11.33 -17.29 22.14
CA LEU A 493 9.95 -17.22 21.65
C LEU A 493 9.81 -18.01 20.36
N GLU A 494 8.68 -18.69 20.21
CA GLU A 494 8.29 -19.23 18.92
C GLU A 494 7.83 -18.09 18.00
N LEU A 495 7.94 -18.29 16.68
CA LEU A 495 7.49 -17.33 15.67
C LEU A 495 6.02 -16.90 15.86
N SER A 496 5.17 -17.79 16.38
CA SER A 496 3.76 -17.48 16.65
C SER A 496 3.58 -16.49 17.81
N ASP A 497 4.51 -16.51 18.76
CA ASP A 497 4.53 -15.62 19.91
C ASP A 497 5.17 -14.27 19.57
N LEU A 498 6.14 -14.24 18.65
CA LEU A 498 6.66 -13.00 18.06
C LEU A 498 5.54 -12.20 17.38
N ARG A 499 4.71 -12.87 16.55
CA ARG A 499 3.56 -12.23 15.87
C ARG A 499 2.49 -11.71 16.83
N ARG A 500 2.40 -12.29 18.03
CA ARG A 500 1.50 -11.85 19.10
C ARG A 500 2.12 -10.77 19.99
N ILE A 501 3.35 -10.33 19.67
CA ILE A 501 4.07 -9.29 20.41
C ILE A 501 4.19 -9.68 21.90
N LYS A 502 4.53 -10.95 22.16
CA LYS A 502 4.76 -11.43 23.54
C LYS A 502 6.13 -11.05 24.11
N TYR A 503 7.00 -10.47 23.30
CA TYR A 503 8.28 -9.93 23.72
C TYR A 503 8.13 -8.58 24.44
N GLU A 504 9.15 -8.19 25.19
CA GLU A 504 9.23 -6.86 25.80
C GLU A 504 9.77 -5.83 24.80
N GLY A 505 9.27 -4.59 24.91
CA GLY A 505 9.61 -3.50 24.00
C GLY A 505 8.78 -3.46 22.73
N ILE A 506 8.89 -2.36 22.00
CA ILE A 506 8.14 -2.09 20.76
C ILE A 506 9.04 -1.53 19.67
N ARG A 507 8.55 -1.58 18.42
CA ARG A 507 9.23 -1.06 17.23
C ARG A 507 8.38 -0.07 16.40
N PRO A 508 7.78 0.98 16.99
CA PRO A 508 6.87 1.90 16.29
C PRO A 508 7.54 2.57 15.09
N ALA A 509 6.80 2.64 13.98
CA ALA A 509 7.24 3.27 12.75
C ALA A 509 6.50 4.59 12.51
N PRO A 510 7.17 5.67 12.08
CA PRO A 510 6.49 6.92 11.72
C PRO A 510 5.44 6.75 10.62
N GLY A 511 4.23 7.26 10.89
CA GLY A 511 3.04 7.06 10.06
C GLY A 511 2.03 6.08 10.64
N TYR A 512 2.45 5.22 11.59
CA TYR A 512 1.52 4.38 12.33
C TYR A 512 0.78 5.19 13.39
N PRO A 513 -0.38 4.72 13.88
CA PRO A 513 -1.21 5.48 14.83
C PRO A 513 -0.50 5.92 16.12
N SER A 514 0.58 5.26 16.52
CA SER A 514 1.38 5.62 17.71
C SER A 514 2.23 6.87 17.51
N GLN A 515 2.63 7.15 16.27
CA GLN A 515 3.19 8.43 15.87
C GLN A 515 2.86 8.68 14.39
N PRO A 516 1.72 9.33 14.08
CA PRO A 516 1.23 9.47 12.71
C PRO A 516 2.04 10.44 11.83
N ASP A 517 2.93 11.26 12.41
CA ASP A 517 3.76 12.17 11.61
C ASP A 517 4.84 11.39 10.83
N HIS A 518 4.69 11.34 9.51
CA HIS A 518 5.64 10.68 8.62
C HIS A 518 7.00 11.40 8.54
N THR A 519 7.06 12.71 8.81
CA THR A 519 8.27 13.53 8.69
C THR A 519 9.36 13.14 9.69
N GLU A 520 9.03 12.41 10.75
CA GLU A 520 10.02 11.81 11.66
C GLU A 520 10.97 10.82 10.96
N LYS A 521 10.58 10.27 9.79
CA LYS A 521 11.51 9.50 8.94
C LYS A 521 12.72 10.33 8.50
N LEU A 522 12.56 11.64 8.28
CA LEU A 522 13.70 12.51 7.91
C LEU A 522 14.75 12.51 9.02
N THR A 523 14.34 12.53 10.29
CA THR A 523 15.25 12.42 11.43
C THR A 523 15.98 11.08 11.43
N MET A 524 15.27 9.97 11.17
CA MET A 524 15.90 8.64 11.09
C MET A 524 16.94 8.58 9.96
N TRP A 525 16.58 9.06 8.76
CA TRP A 525 17.43 9.04 7.58
C TRP A 525 18.70 9.87 7.79
N LYS A 526 18.57 11.06 8.36
CA LYS A 526 19.69 11.94 8.66
C LYS A 526 20.60 11.38 9.75
N LEU A 527 20.03 10.88 10.85
CA LEU A 527 20.78 10.42 12.01
C LEU A 527 21.63 9.18 11.70
N ALA A 528 21.05 8.20 11.01
CA ALA A 528 21.71 6.92 10.72
C ALA A 528 22.32 6.84 9.32
N ASN A 529 22.27 7.95 8.56
CA ASN A 529 22.74 8.03 7.19
C ASN A 529 22.19 6.90 6.29
N ILE A 530 20.87 6.68 6.36
CA ILE A 530 20.23 5.46 5.84
C ILE A 530 20.40 5.33 4.33
N GLU A 531 20.16 6.40 3.57
CA GLU A 531 20.22 6.37 2.11
C GLU A 531 21.64 6.07 1.61
N GLU A 532 22.66 6.74 2.14
CA GLU A 532 24.05 6.52 1.70
C GLU A 532 24.57 5.13 2.10
N THR A 533 24.14 4.58 3.24
CA THR A 533 24.66 3.31 3.77
C THR A 533 23.90 2.08 3.28
N THR A 534 22.64 2.21 2.88
CA THR A 534 21.80 1.06 2.48
C THR A 534 21.22 1.17 1.08
N GLY A 535 21.16 2.39 0.52
CA GLY A 535 20.45 2.70 -0.71
C GLY A 535 18.93 2.83 -0.55
N ILE A 536 18.40 2.79 0.68
CA ILE A 536 16.96 2.97 0.94
C ILE A 536 16.65 4.48 0.94
N GLY A 537 15.91 4.96 -0.05
CA GLY A 537 15.56 6.37 -0.21
C GLY A 537 14.18 6.74 0.35
N LEU A 538 13.87 8.04 0.38
CA LEU A 538 12.55 8.59 0.68
C LEU A 538 12.01 9.42 -0.50
N THR A 539 10.73 9.28 -0.82
CA THR A 539 10.04 10.14 -1.78
C THR A 539 9.68 11.50 -1.16
N GLU A 540 9.13 12.42 -1.97
CA GLU A 540 8.61 13.72 -1.49
C GLU A 540 7.50 13.58 -0.45
N SER A 541 6.71 12.49 -0.49
CA SER A 541 5.69 12.18 0.52
C SER A 541 6.20 11.20 1.59
N LEU A 542 7.51 10.97 1.60
CA LEU A 542 8.23 10.14 2.56
C LEU A 542 7.90 8.65 2.45
N ALA A 543 7.36 8.17 1.34
CA ALA A 543 7.34 6.73 1.07
C ALA A 543 8.77 6.21 0.91
N MET A 544 9.06 4.99 1.35
CA MET A 544 10.39 4.40 1.21
C MET A 544 10.59 3.79 -0.18
N VAL A 545 11.81 3.85 -0.69
CA VAL A 545 12.24 3.23 -1.94
C VAL A 545 13.44 2.32 -1.66
N PRO A 546 13.40 1.02 -1.98
CA PRO A 546 12.31 0.31 -2.67
C PRO A 546 11.05 0.19 -1.80
N ALA A 547 9.90 -0.06 -2.45
CA ALA A 547 8.60 -0.16 -1.76
C ALA A 547 8.57 -1.27 -0.69
N SER A 548 9.25 -2.39 -0.94
CA SER A 548 9.42 -3.47 0.02
C SER A 548 10.47 -3.08 1.08
N ALA A 549 10.10 -2.16 1.96
CA ALA A 549 10.95 -1.63 3.02
C ALA A 549 10.16 -1.39 4.32
N VAL A 550 10.85 -1.50 5.45
CA VAL A 550 10.31 -1.25 6.80
C VAL A 550 11.33 -0.44 7.59
N SER A 551 10.87 0.57 8.33
CA SER A 551 11.70 1.37 9.22
C SER A 551 10.96 1.69 10.50
N GLY A 552 11.65 1.81 11.64
CA GLY A 552 11.03 2.26 12.88
C GLY A 552 12.03 2.55 13.99
N LEU A 553 11.51 2.91 15.16
CA LEU A 553 12.24 3.19 16.39
C LEU A 553 12.08 2.03 17.35
N TYR A 554 13.13 1.65 18.08
CA TYR A 554 13.09 0.63 19.12
C TYR A 554 13.00 1.25 20.51
N PHE A 555 12.07 0.75 21.31
CA PHE A 555 11.91 1.08 22.73
C PHE A 555 12.03 -0.19 23.56
N SER A 556 12.88 -0.18 24.59
CA SER A 556 13.17 -1.35 25.43
C SER A 556 12.29 -1.44 26.69
N ASN A 557 11.64 -0.35 27.09
CA ASN A 557 10.85 -0.31 28.32
C ASN A 557 9.74 -1.40 28.28
N PRO A 558 9.65 -2.29 29.29
CA PRO A 558 8.69 -3.41 29.27
C PRO A 558 7.22 -2.96 29.34
N LYS A 559 6.96 -1.71 29.75
CA LYS A 559 5.62 -1.11 29.77
C LYS A 559 5.27 -0.35 28.48
N SER A 560 6.22 -0.26 27.55
CA SER A 560 5.97 0.33 26.23
C SER A 560 4.94 -0.52 25.47
N LYS A 561 4.04 0.16 24.75
CA LYS A 561 3.00 -0.49 23.96
C LYS A 561 2.60 0.38 22.79
N TYR A 562 2.08 -0.27 21.75
CA TYR A 562 1.40 0.45 20.68
C TYR A 562 0.09 1.04 21.19
N PHE A 563 -0.15 2.31 20.87
CA PHE A 563 -1.40 3.01 21.12
C PHE A 563 -1.72 3.87 19.90
N ALA A 564 -2.95 4.37 19.79
CA ALA A 564 -3.29 5.38 18.80
C ALA A 564 -3.31 6.76 19.47
N VAL A 565 -2.56 7.71 18.94
CA VAL A 565 -2.61 9.12 19.36
C VAL A 565 -4.05 9.65 19.26
N GLY A 566 -4.74 9.29 18.18
CA GLY A 566 -6.10 9.74 17.91
C GLY A 566 -6.13 11.20 17.43
N LYS A 567 -7.28 11.86 17.63
CA LYS A 567 -7.43 13.27 17.28
C LYS A 567 -6.76 14.14 18.34
N ILE A 568 -6.06 15.17 17.89
CA ILE A 568 -5.40 16.19 18.71
C ILE A 568 -6.07 17.55 18.51
N CYS A 569 -5.89 18.44 19.48
CA CYS A 569 -6.43 19.80 19.48
C CYS A 569 -5.40 20.81 18.96
N LYS A 570 -5.90 22.00 18.62
CA LYS A 570 -5.11 23.08 18.04
C LYS A 570 -3.93 23.52 18.92
N ASP A 571 -4.10 23.47 20.24
CA ASP A 571 -3.02 23.78 21.19
C ASP A 571 -1.82 22.84 21.05
N GLN A 572 -2.05 21.55 20.79
CA GLN A 572 -0.97 20.61 20.50
C GLN A 572 -0.36 20.78 19.11
N VAL A 573 -1.17 21.11 18.10
CA VAL A 573 -0.67 21.41 16.76
C VAL A 573 0.29 22.61 16.79
N GLU A 574 -0.10 23.69 17.47
CA GLU A 574 0.72 24.90 17.61
C GLU A 574 2.00 24.64 18.40
N ASP A 575 1.93 23.90 19.50
CA ASP A 575 3.09 23.49 20.30
C ASP A 575 4.04 22.57 19.52
N TYR A 576 3.52 21.63 18.73
CA TYR A 576 4.30 20.74 17.87
C TYR A 576 4.98 21.49 16.71
N ALA A 577 4.26 22.43 16.08
CA ALA A 577 4.80 23.31 15.05
C ALA A 577 5.99 24.13 15.57
N LEU A 578 5.87 24.69 16.78
CA LEU A 578 6.96 25.40 17.44
C LEU A 578 8.16 24.49 17.72
N ARG A 579 7.93 23.28 18.26
CA ARG A 579 8.99 22.30 18.56
C ARG A 579 9.76 21.86 17.31
N LYS A 580 9.07 21.65 16.19
CA LYS A 580 9.67 21.23 14.91
C LYS A 580 10.16 22.38 14.05
N ASN A 581 9.92 23.62 14.46
CA ASN A 581 10.20 24.81 13.68
C ASN A 581 9.55 24.76 12.29
N LEU A 582 8.27 24.36 12.26
CA LEU A 582 7.41 24.32 11.08
C LEU A 582 6.25 25.28 11.24
N SER A 583 5.58 25.63 10.14
CA SER A 583 4.32 26.37 10.23
C SER A 583 3.18 25.47 10.72
N VAL A 584 2.17 26.07 11.38
CA VAL A 584 0.96 25.35 11.81
C VAL A 584 0.28 24.66 10.62
N ALA A 585 0.23 25.33 9.47
CA ALA A 585 -0.39 24.77 8.26
C ALA A 585 0.35 23.54 7.71
N GLU A 586 1.67 23.47 7.86
CA GLU A 586 2.47 22.29 7.49
C GLU A 586 2.27 21.12 8.46
N VAL A 587 1.93 21.37 9.72
CA VAL A 587 1.61 20.32 10.71
C VAL A 587 0.16 19.85 10.59
N GLU A 588 -0.77 20.72 10.20
CA GLU A 588 -2.16 20.34 9.93
C GLU A 588 -2.33 19.51 8.66
N LYS A 589 -1.38 19.63 7.72
CA LYS A 589 -1.22 18.80 6.53
C LYS A 589 -0.56 17.48 6.92
#